data_AF-A0A835Y1X8-F1
#
_entry.id   AF-A0A835Y1X8-F1
#
_cell.length_a   1.000
_cell.length_b   1.000
_cell.length_c   1.000
_cell.angle_alpha   90.00
_cell.angle_beta   90.00
_cell.angle_gamma   90.00
#
_symmetry.space_group_name_H-M   'P 1'
#
loop_
_entity.id
_entity.type
_entity.pdbx_description
1 polymer ?
#
loop_
_entity_poly.entity_id
_entity_poly.type
_entity_poly.pdbx_seq_one_letter_code
_entity_poly.pdbx_strand_id
1 'polypeptide(L)'
;MTLAERHQLVSLTASSGDVVNLDVAVQASGCAGPTHAAREAAAATGALLSCQYLCEPGRLDRVYWRDVLPAAARAGHLHIVDWALASGAGRDCCASAAAAAAECGHTQLMRHLLSQAPSPLPSEDLHEVTCSVAEGCDLATLQHFCAQPELQSELWSRPGGKDYYTKYAAASATPDWRDKVEWLRAQGGHLTPFCWSLAARLPEEATAMSDALEAGNAAAVRWLAAQGVRLGVKGALWKAARAGLVEVLQALHEGNCEVSVQDAAYWAASGGSLPLLRWLQATYGLEAMGLGGGPASLLAELCGVAAGSGSAEALRWLLDQGREPGHGPGAEDAAFGRQVWSKAAEAGSGPVLRLLHAEGFAKPTDGDPYAKAAANDDLQTLATLRELGLPWGPGDGAVLRAAVWAQAGLPTLQWMVAHGCPVDWASAEAAARARFSGPALEALVAWMRGRA
;
A
#
# COMPACT_ATOMS: atom_id res chain seq x y z
N MET A 1 11.72 -10.35 -10.09
CA MET A 1 10.93 -9.77 -9.01
C MET A 1 10.44 -8.39 -9.41
N THR A 2 9.25 -8.02 -8.98
CA THR A 2 8.70 -6.65 -9.05
C THR A 2 9.22 -5.80 -7.89
N LEU A 3 9.00 -4.49 -7.92
CA LEU A 3 9.34 -3.61 -6.80
C LEU A 3 8.58 -4.00 -5.52
N ALA A 4 7.29 -4.34 -5.66
CA ALA A 4 6.46 -4.79 -4.55
C ALA A 4 7.00 -6.07 -3.88
N GLU A 5 7.42 -7.06 -4.67
CA GLU A 5 8.04 -8.29 -4.16
C GLU A 5 9.38 -8.02 -3.48
N ARG A 6 10.19 -7.07 -3.99
CA ARG A 6 11.45 -6.68 -3.34
C ARG A 6 11.19 -5.96 -2.01
N HIS A 7 10.20 -5.08 -1.95
CA HIS A 7 9.77 -4.46 -0.68
C HIS A 7 9.26 -5.51 0.32
N GLN A 8 8.47 -6.48 -0.15
CA GLN A 8 7.97 -7.57 0.69
C GLN A 8 9.11 -8.46 1.22
N LEU A 9 10.12 -8.77 0.41
CA LEU A 9 11.32 -9.49 0.86
C LEU A 9 12.04 -8.74 1.98
N VAL A 10 12.22 -7.42 1.84
CA VAL A 10 12.82 -6.58 2.88
C VAL A 10 11.94 -6.56 4.13
N SER A 11 10.62 -6.44 4.01
CA SER A 11 9.70 -6.50 5.16
C SER A 11 9.73 -7.84 5.90
N LEU A 12 9.73 -8.96 5.17
CA LEU A 12 9.76 -10.29 5.77
C LEU A 12 11.08 -10.57 6.49
N THR A 13 12.20 -10.15 5.90
CA THR A 13 13.52 -10.27 6.54
C THR A 13 13.65 -9.32 7.74
N ALA A 14 13.08 -8.12 7.66
CA ALA A 14 13.02 -7.18 8.79
C ALA A 14 12.26 -7.79 9.98
N SER A 15 11.11 -8.41 9.72
CA SER A 15 10.32 -9.13 10.72
C SER A 15 11.03 -10.30 11.39
N SER A 16 12.05 -10.88 10.76
CA SER A 16 12.77 -12.03 11.31
C SER A 16 13.72 -11.68 12.45
N GLY A 17 14.13 -10.42 12.57
CA GLY A 17 15.18 -9.99 13.51
C GLY A 17 16.62 -10.30 13.08
N ASP A 18 16.82 -10.99 11.96
CA ASP A 18 18.14 -11.31 11.43
C ASP A 18 18.70 -10.16 10.59
N VAL A 19 19.57 -9.36 11.22
CA VAL A 19 20.19 -8.18 10.59
C VAL A 19 21.09 -8.54 9.41
N VAL A 20 21.72 -9.71 9.41
CA VAL A 20 22.60 -10.13 8.31
C VAL A 20 21.77 -10.42 7.06
N ASN A 21 20.68 -11.17 7.22
CA ASN A 21 19.75 -11.42 6.12
C ASN A 21 19.04 -10.14 5.66
N LEU A 22 18.73 -9.24 6.60
CA LEU A 22 18.15 -7.94 6.30
C LEU A 22 19.10 -7.06 5.47
N ASP A 23 20.38 -6.98 5.82
CA ASP A 23 21.38 -6.24 5.02
C ASP A 23 21.44 -6.81 3.60
N VAL A 24 21.60 -8.13 3.46
CA VAL A 24 21.62 -8.78 2.14
C VAL A 24 20.34 -8.47 1.35
N ALA A 25 19.17 -8.53 1.97
CA ALA A 25 17.90 -8.21 1.32
C ALA A 25 17.79 -6.74 0.90
N VAL A 26 18.24 -5.80 1.74
CA VAL A 26 18.27 -4.37 1.43
C VAL A 26 19.20 -4.09 0.25
N GLN A 27 20.43 -4.62 0.26
CA GLN A 27 21.38 -4.47 -0.84
C GLN A 27 20.83 -5.08 -2.15
N ALA A 28 20.21 -6.26 -2.06
CA ALA A 28 19.64 -6.94 -3.22
C ALA A 28 18.37 -6.27 -3.77
N SER A 29 17.64 -5.50 -2.95
CA SER A 29 16.39 -4.84 -3.34
C SER A 29 16.60 -3.69 -4.33
N GLY A 30 17.77 -3.05 -4.29
CA GLY A 30 18.09 -1.89 -5.11
C GLY A 30 17.23 -0.64 -4.83
N CYS A 31 16.48 -0.61 -3.72
CA CYS A 31 15.70 0.54 -3.28
C CYS A 31 16.60 1.55 -2.56
N ALA A 32 16.39 2.86 -2.76
CA ALA A 32 17.25 3.90 -2.18
C ALA A 32 17.17 4.06 -0.65
N GLY A 33 16.49 3.16 0.07
CA GLY A 33 16.41 3.14 1.53
C GLY A 33 15.41 2.11 2.08
N PRO A 34 15.41 1.88 3.40
CA PRO A 34 14.46 0.99 4.07
C PRO A 34 13.03 1.54 3.98
N THR A 35 12.08 0.71 3.56
CA THR A 35 10.68 1.10 3.35
C THR A 35 9.94 1.30 4.68
N HIS A 36 8.92 2.16 4.69
CA HIS A 36 7.95 2.26 5.79
C HIS A 36 7.45 0.87 6.22
N ALA A 37 7.07 0.05 5.24
CA ALA A 37 6.57 -1.30 5.46
C ALA A 37 7.60 -2.21 6.16
N ALA A 38 8.90 -2.05 5.92
CA ALA A 38 9.92 -2.84 6.59
C ALA A 38 10.10 -2.42 8.06
N ARG A 39 10.05 -1.10 8.34
CA ARG A 39 10.12 -0.56 9.70
C ARG A 39 8.91 -1.00 10.52
N GLU A 40 7.72 -0.87 9.95
CA GLU A 40 6.47 -1.29 10.58
C GLU A 40 6.48 -2.79 10.90
N ALA A 41 6.91 -3.62 9.95
CA ALA A 41 6.96 -5.07 10.11
C ALA A 41 7.97 -5.51 11.19
N ALA A 42 9.16 -4.91 11.23
CA ALA A 42 10.14 -5.14 12.30
C ALA A 42 9.59 -4.72 13.68
N ALA A 43 8.94 -3.55 13.75
CA ALA A 43 8.38 -3.04 14.99
C ALA A 43 7.23 -3.92 15.51
N ALA A 44 6.31 -4.32 14.64
CA ALA A 44 5.17 -5.17 14.97
C ALA A 44 5.57 -6.57 15.46
N THR A 45 6.74 -7.07 15.04
CA THR A 45 7.26 -8.39 15.43
C THR A 45 8.21 -8.35 16.63
N GLY A 46 8.54 -7.16 17.14
CA GLY A 46 9.44 -7.02 18.29
C GLY A 46 10.93 -7.13 17.92
N ALA A 47 11.26 -7.07 16.64
CA ALA A 47 12.61 -7.22 16.09
C ALA A 47 13.48 -5.96 16.30
N LEU A 48 13.87 -5.69 17.56
CA LEU A 48 14.61 -4.49 17.95
C LEU A 48 15.89 -4.25 17.13
N LEU A 49 16.67 -5.31 16.87
CA LEU A 49 17.91 -5.20 16.08
C LEU A 49 17.63 -4.80 14.63
N SER A 50 16.54 -5.30 14.04
CA SER A 50 16.10 -4.86 12.70
C SER A 50 15.64 -3.42 12.72
N CYS A 51 14.89 -2.98 13.74
CA CYS A 51 14.53 -1.55 13.89
C CYS A 51 15.80 -0.68 13.95
N GLN A 52 16.76 -1.04 14.80
CA GLN A 52 18.04 -0.35 14.92
C GLN A 52 18.85 -0.34 13.62
N TYR A 53 18.83 -1.44 12.87
CA TYR A 53 19.49 -1.51 11.57
C TYR A 53 18.83 -0.60 10.53
N LEU A 54 17.49 -0.58 10.47
CA LEU A 54 16.71 0.25 9.55
C LEU A 54 16.71 1.74 9.94
N CYS A 55 17.25 2.07 11.11
CA CYS A 55 17.51 3.44 11.53
C CYS A 55 18.77 3.95 10.81
N GLU A 56 18.61 4.80 9.79
CA GLU A 56 19.75 5.40 9.09
C GLU A 56 20.57 6.29 10.06
N PRO A 57 21.90 6.06 10.20
CA PRO A 57 22.76 6.95 10.97
C PRO A 57 22.71 8.37 10.39
N GLY A 58 22.11 9.31 11.15
CA GLY A 58 22.00 10.72 10.75
C GLY A 58 20.67 11.13 10.11
N ARG A 59 19.69 10.23 9.98
CA ARG A 59 18.31 10.55 9.55
C ARG A 59 17.24 10.01 10.49
N LEU A 60 17.37 10.31 11.79
CA LEU A 60 16.21 10.27 12.68
C LEU A 60 15.28 11.42 12.33
N ASP A 61 14.43 11.23 11.33
CA ASP A 61 13.38 12.17 11.00
C ASP A 61 12.09 11.84 11.77
N ARG A 62 11.14 12.79 11.73
CA ARG A 62 9.81 12.58 12.31
C ARG A 62 9.05 11.43 11.64
N VAL A 63 9.41 11.04 10.42
CA VAL A 63 8.69 10.02 9.66
C VAL A 63 9.04 8.64 10.21
N TYR A 64 10.32 8.37 10.46
CA TYR A 64 10.77 7.10 11.04
C TYR A 64 10.01 6.71 12.31
N TRP A 65 9.86 7.66 13.24
CA TRP A 65 9.15 7.41 14.50
C TRP A 65 7.65 7.23 14.34
N ARG A 66 7.03 7.83 13.32
CA ARG A 66 5.61 7.60 13.01
C ARG A 66 5.34 6.19 12.49
N ASP A 67 6.33 5.54 11.89
CA ASP A 67 6.21 4.16 11.40
C ASP A 67 6.42 3.15 12.55
N VAL A 68 7.45 3.38 13.38
CA VAL A 68 7.91 2.40 14.38
C VAL A 68 7.10 2.42 15.68
N LEU A 69 6.83 3.60 16.24
CA LEU A 69 6.21 3.71 17.56
C LEU A 69 4.77 3.15 17.58
N PRO A 70 3.86 3.55 16.67
CA PRO A 70 2.49 3.01 16.66
C PRO A 70 2.46 1.51 16.41
N ALA A 71 3.32 0.97 15.53
CA ALA A 71 3.36 -0.45 15.24
C ALA A 71 3.87 -1.27 16.43
N ALA A 72 4.94 -0.83 17.09
CA ALA A 72 5.41 -1.45 18.33
C ALA A 72 4.38 -1.37 19.45
N ALA A 73 3.70 -0.23 19.58
CA ALA A 73 2.67 -0.01 20.59
C ALA A 73 1.43 -0.88 20.38
N ARG A 74 0.96 -0.99 19.13
CA ARG A 74 -0.15 -1.89 18.74
C ARG A 74 0.16 -3.35 19.06
N ALA A 75 1.40 -3.78 18.88
CA ALA A 75 1.84 -5.14 19.17
C ALA A 75 2.32 -5.36 20.62
N GLY A 76 2.35 -4.32 21.46
CA GLY A 76 2.70 -4.42 22.88
C GLY A 76 4.20 -4.51 23.21
N HIS A 77 5.09 -4.13 22.27
CA HIS A 77 6.54 -4.25 22.42
C HIS A 77 7.17 -3.08 23.19
N LEU A 78 7.04 -3.10 24.53
CA LEU A 78 7.58 -2.05 25.42
C LEU A 78 9.08 -1.77 25.21
N HIS A 79 9.90 -2.79 24.97
CA HIS A 79 11.35 -2.61 24.77
C HIS A 79 11.70 -1.79 23.52
N ILE A 80 10.89 -1.86 22.46
CA ILE A 80 11.05 -1.00 21.27
C ILE A 80 10.57 0.41 21.55
N VAL A 81 9.47 0.56 22.29
CA VAL A 81 8.97 1.88 22.71
C VAL A 81 10.00 2.60 23.59
N ASP A 82 10.55 1.94 24.60
CA ASP A 82 11.59 2.49 25.46
C ASP A 82 12.83 2.89 24.64
N TRP A 83 13.26 2.03 23.72
CA TRP A 83 14.37 2.33 22.81
C TRP A 83 14.08 3.54 21.92
N ALA A 84 12.88 3.65 21.35
CA ALA A 84 12.48 4.75 20.49
C ALA A 84 12.46 6.08 21.26
N LEU A 85 11.89 6.10 22.46
CA LEU A 85 11.88 7.27 23.34
C LEU A 85 13.29 7.69 23.75
N ALA A 86 14.14 6.73 24.13
CA ALA A 86 15.55 6.99 24.46
C ALA A 86 16.36 7.51 23.27
N SER A 87 15.97 7.14 22.05
CA SER A 87 16.62 7.55 20.80
C SER A 87 16.09 8.89 20.25
N GLY A 88 15.23 9.58 20.99
CA GLY A 88 14.77 10.93 20.62
C GLY A 88 13.48 10.95 19.81
N ALA A 89 12.64 9.92 19.88
CA ALA A 89 11.28 10.02 19.38
C ALA A 89 10.54 11.19 20.05
N GLY A 90 9.96 12.07 19.23
CA GLY A 90 9.28 13.26 19.71
C GLY A 90 8.11 12.91 20.63
N ARG A 91 7.90 13.73 21.67
CA ARG A 91 6.74 13.59 22.59
C ARG A 91 5.41 13.63 21.83
N ASP A 92 5.39 14.40 20.76
CA ASP A 92 4.32 14.54 19.77
C ASP A 92 3.90 13.20 19.12
N CYS A 93 4.76 12.18 19.08
CA CYS A 93 4.40 10.84 18.58
C CYS A 93 3.82 9.92 19.67
N CYS A 94 3.86 10.32 20.94
CA CYS A 94 3.44 9.47 22.06
C CYS A 94 1.92 9.30 22.13
N ALA A 95 1.14 10.31 21.72
CA ALA A 95 -0.32 10.26 21.75
C ALA A 95 -0.88 9.24 20.75
N SER A 96 -0.44 9.30 19.49
CA SER A 96 -0.83 8.32 18.46
C SER A 96 -0.36 6.90 18.81
N ALA A 97 0.84 6.76 19.36
CA ALA A 97 1.31 5.46 19.86
C ALA A 97 0.46 4.95 21.04
N ALA A 98 0.04 5.84 21.95
CA ALA A 98 -0.85 5.47 23.06
C ALA A 98 -2.23 5.01 22.56
N ALA A 99 -2.79 5.70 21.54
CA ALA A 99 -4.02 5.28 20.87
C ALA A 99 -3.86 3.88 20.27
N ALA A 100 -2.77 3.61 19.53
CA ALA A 100 -2.49 2.30 18.97
C ALA A 100 -2.33 1.19 20.03
N ALA A 101 -1.69 1.48 21.17
CA ALA A 101 -1.65 0.55 22.31
C ALA A 101 -3.04 0.30 22.91
N ALA A 102 -3.87 1.35 23.01
CA ALA A 102 -5.23 1.25 23.55
C ALA A 102 -6.15 0.42 22.65
N GLU A 103 -6.04 0.58 21.33
CA GLU A 103 -6.77 -0.17 20.29
C GLU A 103 -6.60 -1.70 20.46
N CYS A 104 -5.41 -2.14 20.86
CA CYS A 104 -5.12 -3.56 21.13
C CYS A 104 -5.14 -3.93 22.61
N GLY A 105 -5.63 -3.05 23.49
CA GLY A 105 -5.83 -3.35 24.91
C GLY A 105 -4.54 -3.38 25.75
N HIS A 106 -3.42 -2.86 25.26
CA HIS A 106 -2.16 -2.76 25.98
C HIS A 106 -2.17 -1.60 26.99
N THR A 107 -3.04 -1.68 28.00
CA THR A 107 -3.33 -0.58 28.95
C THR A 107 -2.11 -0.05 29.71
N GLN A 108 -1.17 -0.91 30.11
CA GLN A 108 0.05 -0.48 30.80
C GLN A 108 0.98 0.31 29.87
N LEU A 109 1.14 -0.14 28.63
CA LEU A 109 1.95 0.54 27.62
C LEU A 109 1.32 1.86 27.19
N MET A 110 0.00 1.89 27.00
CA MET A 110 -0.76 3.12 26.78
C MET A 110 -0.49 4.15 27.88
N ARG A 111 -0.62 3.77 29.17
CA ARG A 111 -0.36 4.69 30.29
C ARG A 111 1.09 5.16 30.32
N HIS A 112 2.04 4.27 30.02
CA HIS A 112 3.46 4.64 29.91
C HIS A 112 3.67 5.71 28.83
N LEU A 113 3.13 5.52 27.63
CA LEU A 113 3.24 6.47 26.52
C LEU A 113 2.58 7.82 26.83
N LEU A 114 1.39 7.81 27.45
CA LEU A 114 0.71 9.04 27.87
C LEU A 114 1.51 9.82 28.92
N SER A 115 2.27 9.15 29.78
CA SER A 115 3.14 9.82 30.76
C SER A 115 4.29 10.60 30.11
N GLN A 116 4.65 10.26 28.87
CA GLN A 116 5.72 10.89 28.10
C GLN A 116 5.19 11.98 27.15
N ALA A 117 3.90 11.94 26.81
CA ALA A 117 3.25 12.87 25.89
C ALA A 117 3.19 14.32 26.42
N PRO A 118 2.94 15.32 25.54
CA PRO A 118 2.70 16.69 25.95
C PRO A 118 1.48 16.79 26.88
N SER A 119 1.58 17.62 27.91
CA SER A 119 0.50 17.90 28.86
C SER A 119 0.19 19.40 28.89
N PRO A 120 -1.06 19.84 28.66
CA PRO A 120 -2.23 19.00 28.32
C PRO A 120 -2.13 18.44 26.89
N LEU A 121 -2.79 17.30 26.65
CA LEU A 121 -2.92 16.73 25.31
C LEU A 121 -3.78 17.64 24.42
N PRO A 122 -3.43 17.81 23.13
CA PRO A 122 -4.32 18.41 22.14
C PRO A 122 -5.68 17.70 22.10
N SER A 123 -6.74 18.44 21.81
CA SER A 123 -8.11 17.89 21.81
C SER A 123 -8.32 16.79 20.75
N GLU A 124 -7.63 16.86 19.61
CA GLU A 124 -7.66 15.81 18.59
C GLU A 124 -7.01 14.51 19.09
N ASP A 125 -5.80 14.60 19.66
CA ASP A 125 -5.08 13.47 20.25
C ASP A 125 -5.87 12.83 21.39
N LEU A 126 -6.45 13.64 22.27
CA LEU A 126 -7.27 13.16 23.38
C LEU A 126 -8.53 12.43 22.87
N HIS A 127 -9.15 12.93 21.80
CA HIS A 127 -10.30 12.28 21.17
C HIS A 127 -9.92 10.93 20.57
N GLU A 128 -8.81 10.86 19.83
CA GLU A 128 -8.29 9.64 19.21
C GLU A 128 -8.00 8.56 20.26
N VAL A 129 -7.22 8.89 21.31
CA VAL A 129 -6.92 7.96 22.40
C VAL A 129 -8.19 7.45 23.08
N THR A 130 -9.18 8.33 23.32
CA THR A 130 -10.44 7.92 23.95
C THR A 130 -11.25 6.97 23.07
N CYS A 131 -11.27 7.18 21.75
CA CYS A 131 -11.90 6.26 20.81
C CYS A 131 -11.24 4.88 20.86
N SER A 132 -9.90 4.85 20.82
CA SER A 132 -9.14 3.60 20.89
C SER A 132 -9.31 2.87 22.24
N VAL A 133 -9.43 3.59 23.36
CA VAL A 133 -9.78 3.01 24.67
C VAL A 133 -11.17 2.38 24.64
N ALA A 134 -12.16 3.06 24.04
CA ALA A 134 -13.51 2.52 23.92
C ALA A 134 -13.54 1.25 23.05
N GLU A 135 -12.69 1.17 22.04
CA GLU A 135 -12.59 0.01 21.13
C GLU A 135 -11.83 -1.17 21.73
N GLY A 136 -10.63 -0.95 22.28
CA GLY A 136 -9.69 -2.03 22.62
C GLY A 136 -9.53 -2.35 24.10
N CYS A 137 -9.93 -1.45 24.99
CA CYS A 137 -9.76 -1.63 26.44
C CYS A 137 -11.06 -2.07 27.14
N ASP A 138 -10.92 -2.52 28.39
CA ASP A 138 -12.05 -2.86 29.24
C ASP A 138 -12.85 -1.62 29.72
N LEU A 139 -14.07 -1.86 30.17
CA LEU A 139 -15.00 -0.85 30.68
C LEU A 139 -14.38 -0.07 31.85
N ALA A 140 -13.63 -0.72 32.74
CA ALA A 140 -13.00 -0.07 33.88
C ALA A 140 -11.97 0.98 33.43
N THR A 141 -11.17 0.65 32.42
CA THR A 141 -10.19 1.57 31.82
C THR A 141 -10.89 2.71 31.10
N LEU A 142 -11.96 2.43 30.34
CA LEU A 142 -12.77 3.46 29.69
C LEU A 142 -13.37 4.42 30.72
N GLN A 143 -14.01 3.90 31.78
CA GLN A 143 -14.57 4.71 32.86
C GLN A 143 -13.52 5.60 33.53
N HIS A 144 -12.34 5.04 33.81
CA HIS A 144 -11.25 5.78 34.40
C HIS A 144 -10.75 6.91 33.48
N PHE A 145 -10.58 6.63 32.19
CA PHE A 145 -10.16 7.62 31.21
C PHE A 145 -11.20 8.74 31.05
N CYS A 146 -12.47 8.36 31.02
CA CYS A 146 -13.57 9.32 30.93
C CYS A 146 -13.74 10.19 32.17
N ALA A 147 -13.27 9.75 33.34
CA ALA A 147 -13.33 10.52 34.57
C ALA A 147 -12.27 11.65 34.65
N GLN A 148 -11.33 11.72 33.70
CA GLN A 148 -10.28 12.75 33.71
C GLN A 148 -10.85 14.16 33.46
N PRO A 149 -10.45 15.18 34.23
CA PRO A 149 -10.97 16.55 34.10
C PRO A 149 -10.84 17.13 32.69
N GLU A 150 -9.74 16.83 32.01
CA GLU A 150 -9.42 17.32 30.68
C GLU A 150 -10.46 16.83 29.65
N LEU A 151 -10.83 15.55 29.70
CA LEU A 151 -11.85 14.99 28.83
C LEU A 151 -13.25 15.53 29.17
N GLN A 152 -13.55 15.65 30.48
CA GLN A 152 -14.82 16.16 30.98
C GLN A 152 -15.12 17.58 30.49
N SER A 153 -14.11 18.47 30.50
CA SER A 153 -14.26 19.86 30.07
C SER A 153 -14.30 20.06 28.56
N GLU A 154 -13.53 19.27 27.79
CA GLU A 154 -13.31 19.51 26.36
C GLU A 154 -14.27 18.76 25.46
N LEU A 155 -14.33 17.42 25.57
CA LEU A 155 -14.95 16.55 24.55
C LEU A 155 -16.21 15.86 25.07
N TRP A 156 -16.21 15.47 26.34
CA TRP A 156 -17.33 14.76 26.97
C TRP A 156 -18.59 15.63 27.03
N SER A 157 -18.42 16.94 27.22
CA SER A 157 -19.53 17.91 27.33
C SER A 157 -20.02 18.45 25.99
N ARG A 158 -19.34 18.13 24.87
CA ARG A 158 -19.76 18.57 23.52
C ARG A 158 -20.98 17.77 23.05
N PRO A 159 -21.98 18.42 22.40
CA PRO A 159 -23.07 17.71 21.75
C PRO A 159 -22.53 16.69 20.74
N GLY A 160 -22.94 15.42 20.88
CA GLY A 160 -22.51 14.32 20.01
C GLY A 160 -21.11 13.76 20.30
N GLY A 161 -20.33 14.33 21.22
CA GLY A 161 -19.00 13.81 21.56
C GLY A 161 -19.03 12.37 22.09
N LYS A 162 -20.06 12.05 22.89
CA LYS A 162 -20.28 10.71 23.45
C LYS A 162 -20.72 9.69 22.40
N ASP A 163 -21.28 10.12 21.27
CA ASP A 163 -21.77 9.25 20.21
C ASP A 163 -20.60 8.56 19.49
N TYR A 164 -19.47 9.27 19.34
CA TYR A 164 -18.23 8.70 18.82
C TYR A 164 -17.72 7.55 19.69
N TYR A 165 -17.59 7.77 21.00
CA TYR A 165 -17.14 6.71 21.91
C TYR A 165 -18.11 5.54 21.93
N THR A 166 -19.42 5.82 21.84
CA THR A 166 -20.46 4.78 21.78
C THR A 166 -20.32 3.95 20.51
N LYS A 167 -19.98 4.56 19.37
CA LYS A 167 -19.69 3.86 18.11
C LYS A 167 -18.51 2.89 18.26
N TYR A 168 -17.37 3.35 18.78
CA TYR A 168 -16.17 2.53 18.93
C TYR A 168 -16.36 1.42 19.98
N ALA A 169 -17.03 1.71 21.09
CA ALA A 169 -17.44 0.71 22.06
C ALA A 169 -18.34 -0.37 21.45
N ALA A 170 -19.17 -0.02 20.46
CA ALA A 170 -20.03 -0.97 19.77
C ALA A 170 -19.26 -1.87 18.78
N ALA A 171 -18.19 -1.36 18.18
CA ALA A 171 -17.31 -2.10 17.28
C ALA A 171 -16.25 -2.95 18.03
N SER A 172 -16.07 -2.69 19.32
CA SER A 172 -15.10 -3.36 20.19
C SER A 172 -15.15 -4.89 20.11
N ALA A 173 -13.97 -5.50 19.98
CA ALA A 173 -13.80 -6.95 20.03
C ALA A 173 -13.77 -7.51 21.47
N THR A 174 -13.66 -6.65 22.50
CA THR A 174 -13.61 -7.10 23.90
C THR A 174 -14.96 -7.70 24.36
N PRO A 175 -14.98 -8.69 25.27
CA PRO A 175 -16.22 -9.35 25.70
C PRO A 175 -17.26 -8.43 26.37
N ASP A 176 -16.80 -7.33 26.97
CA ASP A 176 -17.59 -6.34 27.72
C ASP A 176 -18.07 -5.16 26.85
N TRP A 177 -17.99 -5.28 25.51
CA TRP A 177 -18.44 -4.23 24.59
C TRP A 177 -19.89 -3.79 24.83
N ARG A 178 -20.78 -4.72 25.22
CA ARG A 178 -22.17 -4.41 25.55
C ARG A 178 -22.26 -3.52 26.79
N ASP A 179 -21.51 -3.87 27.83
CA ASP A 179 -21.47 -3.10 29.07
C ASP A 179 -20.90 -1.70 28.83
N LYS A 180 -19.89 -1.57 27.94
CA LYS A 180 -19.37 -0.27 27.46
C LYS A 180 -20.44 0.57 26.78
N VAL A 181 -21.20 -0.02 25.86
CA VAL A 181 -22.30 0.68 25.17
C VAL A 181 -23.40 1.07 26.14
N GLU A 182 -23.85 0.18 27.02
CA GLU A 182 -24.89 0.46 28.01
C GLU A 182 -24.48 1.59 28.95
N TRP A 183 -23.25 1.53 29.46
CA TRP A 183 -22.70 2.59 30.30
C TRP A 183 -22.62 3.93 29.55
N LEU A 184 -22.08 3.97 28.33
CA LEU A 184 -22.02 5.20 27.52
C LEU A 184 -23.40 5.79 27.21
N ARG A 185 -24.40 4.93 26.98
CA ARG A 185 -25.79 5.36 26.79
C ARG A 185 -26.39 5.95 28.05
N ALA A 186 -26.09 5.38 29.22
CA ALA A 186 -26.51 5.96 30.51
C ALA A 186 -25.89 7.34 30.74
N GLN A 187 -24.72 7.61 30.15
CA GLN A 187 -24.07 8.93 30.16
C GLN A 187 -24.63 9.90 29.10
N GLY A 188 -25.61 9.48 28.28
CA GLY A 188 -26.21 10.30 27.22
C GLY A 188 -25.56 10.16 25.84
N GLY A 189 -24.78 9.09 25.60
CA GLY A 189 -24.33 8.73 24.26
C GLY A 189 -25.43 8.04 23.45
N HIS A 190 -25.44 8.28 22.14
CA HIS A 190 -26.43 7.71 21.22
C HIS A 190 -25.75 6.84 20.15
N LEU A 191 -26.42 5.73 19.81
CA LEU A 191 -26.08 4.95 18.62
C LEU A 191 -26.90 5.50 17.44
N THR A 192 -26.22 6.05 16.44
CA THR A 192 -26.87 6.42 15.18
C THR A 192 -27.21 5.16 14.37
N PRO A 193 -28.17 5.20 13.42
CA PRO A 193 -28.47 4.06 12.54
C PRO A 193 -27.24 3.52 11.77
N PHE A 194 -26.27 4.38 11.46
CA PHE A 194 -24.99 4.00 10.85
C PHE A 194 -24.06 3.25 11.83
N CYS A 195 -24.15 3.53 13.13
CA CYS A 195 -23.40 2.80 14.15
C CYS A 195 -23.96 1.40 14.39
N TRP A 196 -25.27 1.18 14.15
CA TRP A 196 -25.88 -0.16 14.27
C TRP A 196 -25.35 -1.14 13.24
N SER A 197 -25.00 -0.73 12.02
CA SER A 197 -24.37 -1.61 11.04
C SER A 197 -22.95 -2.04 11.40
N LEU A 198 -22.31 -1.33 12.34
CA LEU A 198 -20.97 -1.64 12.85
C LEU A 198 -21.03 -2.44 14.15
N ALA A 199 -22.02 -2.14 15.00
CA ALA A 199 -22.29 -2.77 16.30
C ALA A 199 -23.03 -4.11 16.21
N ALA A 200 -24.05 -4.15 15.35
CA ALA A 200 -24.60 -5.39 14.86
C ALA A 200 -23.65 -5.84 13.76
N ARG A 201 -22.87 -6.90 14.04
CA ARG A 201 -22.43 -7.78 12.96
C ARG A 201 -23.71 -8.15 12.18
N LEU A 202 -23.91 -7.48 11.05
CA LEU A 202 -25.17 -7.46 10.30
C LEU A 202 -25.64 -8.88 9.94
N PRO A 203 -26.96 -9.12 9.82
CA PRO A 203 -27.49 -10.38 9.31
C PRO A 203 -27.27 -10.50 7.79
N GLU A 204 -27.10 -11.69 7.20
CA GLU A 204 -26.08 -12.74 7.46
C GLU A 204 -25.60 -13.35 6.12
N GLU A 205 -25.81 -12.66 4.98
CA GLU A 205 -25.75 -13.29 3.65
C GLU A 205 -24.92 -12.48 2.63
N ALA A 206 -25.22 -11.19 2.42
CA ALA A 206 -24.47 -10.35 1.47
C ALA A 206 -23.06 -9.99 1.97
N THR A 207 -22.91 -9.74 3.28
CA THR A 207 -21.62 -9.56 3.94
C THR A 207 -20.85 -10.88 4.01
N ALA A 208 -21.53 -11.99 4.35
CA ALA A 208 -20.93 -13.32 4.36
C ALA A 208 -20.35 -13.71 2.99
N MET A 209 -21.01 -13.35 1.89
CA MET A 209 -20.48 -13.57 0.55
C MET A 209 -19.25 -12.68 0.28
N SER A 210 -19.29 -11.39 0.66
CA SER A 210 -18.11 -10.51 0.53
C SER A 210 -16.92 -11.02 1.34
N ASP A 211 -17.14 -11.42 2.59
CA ASP A 211 -16.11 -11.93 3.48
C ASP A 211 -15.57 -13.28 2.98
N ALA A 212 -16.43 -14.16 2.46
CA ALA A 212 -16.02 -15.42 1.85
C ALA A 212 -15.19 -15.19 0.57
N LEU A 213 -15.52 -14.19 -0.25
CA LEU A 213 -14.73 -13.79 -1.40
C LEU A 213 -13.37 -13.23 -0.99
N GLU A 214 -13.32 -12.36 0.01
CA GLU A 214 -12.08 -11.76 0.52
C GLU A 214 -11.18 -12.79 1.21
N ALA A 215 -11.77 -13.75 1.92
CA ALA A 215 -11.07 -14.86 2.55
C ALA A 215 -10.69 -15.97 1.56
N GLY A 216 -11.16 -15.91 0.31
CA GLY A 216 -10.96 -16.95 -0.69
C GLY A 216 -11.63 -18.29 -0.38
N ASN A 217 -12.70 -18.28 0.42
CA ASN A 217 -13.41 -19.47 0.85
C ASN A 217 -14.44 -19.92 -0.21
N ALA A 218 -13.95 -20.61 -1.25
CA ALA A 218 -14.79 -21.12 -2.34
C ALA A 218 -15.94 -22.05 -1.88
N ALA A 219 -15.76 -22.76 -0.75
CA ALA A 219 -16.81 -23.61 -0.19
C ALA A 219 -17.98 -22.78 0.39
N ALA A 220 -17.67 -21.72 1.13
CA ALA A 220 -18.67 -20.78 1.63
C ALA A 220 -19.39 -20.06 0.48
N VAL A 221 -18.65 -19.65 -0.57
CA VAL A 221 -19.23 -19.03 -1.76
C VAL A 221 -20.22 -19.95 -2.47
N ARG A 222 -19.86 -21.23 -2.70
CA ARG A 222 -20.78 -22.22 -3.29
C ARG A 222 -22.05 -22.39 -2.45
N TRP A 223 -21.89 -22.52 -1.14
CA TRP A 223 -23.02 -22.71 -0.23
C TRP A 223 -23.96 -21.51 -0.24
N LEU A 224 -23.42 -20.29 -0.11
CA LEU A 224 -24.19 -19.04 -0.14
C LEU A 224 -24.90 -18.84 -1.49
N ALA A 225 -24.22 -19.09 -2.60
CA ALA A 225 -24.82 -18.97 -3.93
C ALA A 225 -25.96 -19.98 -4.15
N ALA A 226 -25.82 -21.21 -3.63
CA ALA A 226 -26.88 -22.22 -3.66
C ALA A 226 -28.13 -21.83 -2.84
N GLN A 227 -27.97 -20.99 -1.80
CA GLN A 227 -29.09 -20.41 -1.05
C GLN A 227 -29.76 -19.23 -1.78
N GLY A 228 -29.31 -18.87 -2.98
CA GLY A 228 -29.84 -17.75 -3.75
C GLY A 228 -29.32 -16.38 -3.28
N VAL A 229 -28.30 -16.35 -2.43
CA VAL A 229 -27.62 -15.12 -2.03
C VAL A 229 -26.86 -14.58 -3.24
N ARG A 230 -27.36 -13.49 -3.81
CA ARG A 230 -26.74 -12.80 -4.95
C ARG A 230 -26.02 -11.56 -4.46
N LEU A 231 -24.81 -11.35 -4.97
CA LEU A 231 -24.05 -10.14 -4.68
C LEU A 231 -24.70 -8.92 -5.34
N GLY A 232 -24.57 -7.76 -4.69
CA GLY A 232 -24.44 -6.48 -5.40
C GLY A 232 -23.03 -6.41 -5.99
N VAL A 233 -22.83 -7.04 -7.15
CA VAL A 233 -21.57 -7.68 -7.61
C VAL A 233 -20.37 -6.77 -7.94
N LYS A 234 -20.31 -5.52 -7.50
CA LYS A 234 -19.15 -4.65 -7.82
C LYS A 234 -18.06 -4.62 -6.74
N GLY A 235 -18.40 -4.81 -5.46
CA GLY A 235 -17.48 -4.52 -4.36
C GLY A 235 -16.39 -5.56 -4.08
N ALA A 236 -16.66 -6.86 -4.27
CA ALA A 236 -15.77 -7.94 -3.82
C ALA A 236 -15.19 -8.81 -4.95
N LEU A 237 -15.82 -8.83 -6.13
CA LEU A 237 -15.37 -9.61 -7.29
C LEU A 237 -13.96 -9.19 -7.74
N TRP A 238 -13.70 -7.88 -7.81
CA TRP A 238 -12.41 -7.37 -8.27
C TRP A 238 -11.26 -7.79 -7.34
N LYS A 239 -11.49 -7.90 -6.02
CA LYS A 239 -10.49 -8.38 -5.05
C LYS A 239 -10.14 -9.84 -5.32
N ALA A 240 -11.16 -10.70 -5.43
CA ALA A 240 -10.96 -12.12 -5.69
C ALA A 240 -10.31 -12.38 -7.06
N ALA A 241 -10.77 -11.67 -8.10
CA ALA A 241 -10.20 -11.76 -9.44
C ALA A 241 -8.75 -11.27 -9.49
N ARG A 242 -8.45 -10.14 -8.85
CA ARG A 242 -7.08 -9.62 -8.74
C ARG A 242 -6.17 -10.50 -7.89
N ALA A 243 -6.69 -11.16 -6.86
CA ALA A 243 -5.94 -12.17 -6.11
C ALA A 243 -5.78 -13.49 -6.89
N GLY A 244 -6.46 -13.65 -8.03
CA GLY A 244 -6.36 -14.84 -8.87
C GLY A 244 -7.03 -16.07 -8.27
N LEU A 245 -8.06 -15.90 -7.43
CA LEU A 245 -8.77 -16.99 -6.75
C LEU A 245 -9.71 -17.73 -7.72
N VAL A 246 -9.14 -18.62 -8.53
CA VAL A 246 -9.84 -19.33 -9.62
C VAL A 246 -11.05 -20.11 -9.09
N GLU A 247 -10.88 -20.83 -7.99
CA GLU A 247 -11.90 -21.69 -7.38
C GLU A 247 -13.10 -20.88 -6.87
N VAL A 248 -12.85 -19.64 -6.45
CA VAL A 248 -13.89 -18.71 -5.99
C VAL A 248 -14.72 -18.22 -7.18
N LEU A 249 -14.08 -17.88 -8.30
CA LEU A 249 -14.79 -17.44 -9.51
C LEU A 249 -15.53 -18.60 -10.19
N GLN A 250 -14.99 -19.83 -10.10
CA GLN A 250 -15.71 -21.05 -10.47
C GLN A 250 -16.97 -21.25 -9.64
N ALA A 251 -16.89 -21.08 -8.31
CA ALA A 251 -18.03 -21.17 -7.42
C ALA A 251 -19.12 -20.12 -7.74
N LEU A 252 -18.73 -18.90 -8.09
CA LEU A 252 -19.68 -17.86 -8.53
C LEU A 252 -20.35 -18.21 -9.87
N HIS A 253 -19.57 -18.76 -10.82
CA HIS A 253 -20.10 -19.22 -12.11
C HIS A 253 -21.12 -20.35 -11.94
N GLU A 254 -20.79 -21.37 -11.14
CA GLU A 254 -21.69 -22.48 -10.80
C GLU A 254 -22.97 -22.00 -10.10
N GLY A 255 -22.86 -20.98 -9.26
CA GLY A 255 -23.96 -20.31 -8.59
C GLY A 255 -24.81 -19.39 -9.48
N ASN A 256 -24.53 -19.32 -10.78
CA ASN A 256 -25.16 -18.42 -11.75
C ASN A 256 -25.20 -16.95 -11.28
N CYS A 257 -24.14 -16.53 -10.57
CA CYS A 257 -23.95 -15.13 -10.20
C CYS A 257 -23.55 -14.33 -11.43
N GLU A 258 -24.12 -13.14 -11.60
CA GLU A 258 -23.81 -12.27 -12.74
C GLU A 258 -22.39 -11.71 -12.59
N VAL A 259 -21.45 -12.23 -13.36
CA VAL A 259 -20.04 -11.82 -13.39
C VAL A 259 -19.73 -11.21 -14.75
N SER A 260 -19.24 -9.97 -14.75
CA SER A 260 -18.68 -9.36 -15.95
C SER A 260 -17.36 -10.04 -16.29
N VAL A 261 -17.34 -10.80 -17.40
CA VAL A 261 -16.17 -11.53 -17.88
C VAL A 261 -15.01 -10.58 -18.22
N GLN A 262 -15.34 -9.41 -18.78
CA GLN A 262 -14.36 -8.37 -19.10
C GLN A 262 -13.74 -7.78 -17.83
N ASP A 263 -14.54 -7.46 -16.80
CA ASP A 263 -14.01 -6.98 -15.52
C ASP A 263 -13.15 -8.07 -14.85
N ALA A 264 -13.61 -9.32 -14.85
CA ALA A 264 -12.84 -10.44 -14.32
C ALA A 264 -11.49 -10.60 -15.04
N ALA A 265 -11.46 -10.48 -16.37
CA ALA A 265 -10.23 -10.54 -17.16
C ALA A 265 -9.30 -9.35 -16.85
N TYR A 266 -9.85 -8.14 -16.72
CA TYR A 266 -9.10 -6.93 -16.34
C TYR A 266 -8.43 -7.10 -14.98
N TRP A 267 -9.20 -7.49 -13.96
CA TRP A 267 -8.66 -7.66 -12.61
C TRP A 267 -7.69 -8.85 -12.53
N ALA A 268 -7.94 -9.94 -13.26
CA ALA A 268 -7.01 -11.06 -13.37
C ALA A 268 -5.66 -10.62 -13.97
N ALA A 269 -5.68 -9.85 -15.06
CA ALA A 269 -4.47 -9.32 -15.68
C ALA A 269 -3.75 -8.31 -14.76
N SER A 270 -4.50 -7.43 -14.09
CA SER A 270 -4.01 -6.50 -13.06
C SER A 270 -3.39 -7.21 -11.85
N GLY A 271 -3.86 -8.41 -11.54
CA GLY A 271 -3.28 -9.31 -10.55
C GLY A 271 -2.15 -10.21 -11.07
N GLY A 272 -1.95 -10.26 -12.38
CA GLY A 272 -0.99 -11.15 -13.03
C GLY A 272 -1.38 -12.63 -13.06
N SER A 273 -2.66 -12.96 -12.80
CA SER A 273 -3.15 -14.35 -12.73
C SER A 273 -3.44 -14.95 -14.11
N LEU A 274 -2.41 -15.54 -14.71
CA LEU A 274 -2.55 -16.34 -15.93
C LEU A 274 -3.53 -17.53 -15.77
N PRO A 275 -3.55 -18.27 -14.65
CA PRO A 275 -4.52 -19.35 -14.45
C PRO A 275 -5.97 -18.88 -14.57
N LEU A 276 -6.30 -17.73 -13.99
CA LEU A 276 -7.65 -17.18 -14.07
C LEU A 276 -8.00 -16.72 -15.49
N LEU A 277 -7.06 -16.07 -16.19
CA LEU A 277 -7.24 -15.69 -17.60
C LEU A 277 -7.51 -16.90 -18.51
N ARG A 278 -6.77 -18.00 -18.31
CA ARG A 278 -7.00 -19.26 -19.04
C ARG A 278 -8.34 -19.90 -18.73
N TRP A 279 -8.75 -19.87 -17.46
CA TRP A 279 -10.08 -20.36 -17.08
C TRP A 279 -11.20 -19.53 -17.72
N LEU A 280 -11.09 -18.20 -17.72
CA LEU A 280 -12.04 -17.31 -18.39
C LEU A 280 -12.11 -17.60 -19.89
N GLN A 281 -10.95 -17.78 -20.54
CA GLN A 281 -10.88 -18.16 -21.95
C GLN A 281 -11.60 -19.49 -22.22
N ALA A 282 -11.31 -20.52 -21.42
CA ALA A 282 -11.87 -21.85 -21.60
C ALA A 282 -13.39 -21.88 -21.36
N THR A 283 -13.90 -21.02 -20.48
CA THR A 283 -15.31 -21.02 -20.05
C THR A 283 -16.18 -20.11 -20.92
N TYR A 284 -15.68 -18.93 -21.27
CA TYR A 284 -16.46 -17.87 -21.94
C TYR A 284 -15.96 -17.53 -23.35
N GLY A 285 -14.75 -17.95 -23.71
CA GLY A 285 -14.12 -17.62 -24.99
C GLY A 285 -13.44 -16.24 -25.01
N LEU A 286 -12.57 -16.03 -26.00
CA LEU A 286 -11.78 -14.79 -26.15
C LEU A 286 -12.66 -13.57 -26.44
N GLU A 287 -13.73 -13.73 -27.23
CA GLU A 287 -14.63 -12.62 -27.56
C GLU A 287 -15.33 -12.05 -26.32
N ALA A 288 -15.81 -12.92 -25.42
CA ALA A 288 -16.46 -12.49 -24.18
C ALA A 288 -15.49 -11.79 -23.22
N MET A 289 -14.20 -12.12 -23.28
CA MET A 289 -13.13 -11.41 -22.56
C MET A 289 -12.79 -10.05 -23.17
N GLY A 290 -13.39 -9.67 -24.30
CA GLY A 290 -13.03 -8.47 -25.05
C GLY A 290 -11.73 -8.62 -25.86
N LEU A 291 -11.27 -9.84 -26.13
CA LEU A 291 -10.06 -10.12 -26.90
C LEU A 291 -10.34 -10.41 -28.39
N GLY A 292 -11.55 -10.17 -28.88
CA GLY A 292 -11.88 -10.29 -30.30
C GLY A 292 -11.19 -9.22 -31.15
N GLY A 293 -10.77 -9.57 -32.38
CA GLY A 293 -9.94 -8.76 -33.29
C GLY A 293 -10.58 -7.51 -33.91
N GLY A 294 -11.35 -6.73 -33.13
CA GLY A 294 -11.98 -5.49 -33.55
C GLY A 294 -11.46 -4.24 -32.80
N PRO A 295 -11.90 -3.03 -33.20
CA PRO A 295 -11.49 -1.76 -32.57
C PRO A 295 -11.96 -1.59 -31.11
N ALA A 296 -12.89 -2.43 -30.65
CA ALA A 296 -13.34 -2.49 -29.26
C ALA A 296 -12.56 -3.53 -28.42
N SER A 297 -11.45 -4.06 -28.94
CA SER A 297 -10.60 -5.01 -28.21
C SER A 297 -10.01 -4.38 -26.95
N LEU A 298 -10.12 -5.08 -25.84
CA LEU A 298 -9.49 -4.75 -24.56
C LEU A 298 -8.03 -5.23 -24.50
N LEU A 299 -7.49 -5.84 -25.55
CA LEU A 299 -6.17 -6.45 -25.53
C LEU A 299 -5.07 -5.47 -25.09
N ALA A 300 -5.07 -4.25 -25.64
CA ALA A 300 -4.09 -3.23 -25.29
C ALA A 300 -4.16 -2.85 -23.80
N GLU A 301 -5.37 -2.67 -23.28
CA GLU A 301 -5.61 -2.35 -21.87
C GLU A 301 -5.17 -3.50 -20.95
N LEU A 302 -5.55 -4.75 -21.28
CA LEU A 302 -5.17 -5.95 -20.54
C LEU A 302 -3.64 -6.14 -20.52
N CYS A 303 -2.96 -5.91 -21.65
CA CYS A 303 -1.50 -5.95 -21.71
C CYS A 303 -0.88 -4.86 -20.82
N GLY A 304 -1.43 -3.65 -20.83
CA GLY A 304 -0.97 -2.54 -19.97
C GLY A 304 -1.06 -2.88 -18.48
N VAL A 305 -2.19 -3.43 -18.03
CA VAL A 305 -2.35 -3.83 -16.62
C VAL A 305 -1.56 -5.10 -16.26
N ALA A 306 -1.37 -6.05 -17.19
CA ALA A 306 -0.48 -7.20 -16.98
C ALA A 306 1.00 -6.81 -16.88
N ALA A 307 1.44 -5.81 -17.65
CA ALA A 307 2.76 -5.24 -17.49
C ALA A 307 2.91 -4.54 -16.14
N GLY A 308 1.86 -3.81 -15.72
CA GLY A 308 1.80 -3.14 -14.41
C GLY A 308 1.72 -4.11 -13.21
N SER A 309 1.21 -5.33 -13.39
CA SER A 309 1.27 -6.38 -12.36
C SER A 309 2.66 -7.01 -12.26
N GLY A 310 3.49 -6.84 -13.30
CA GLY A 310 4.82 -7.40 -13.39
C GLY A 310 4.86 -8.87 -13.83
N SER A 311 3.72 -9.46 -14.20
CA SER A 311 3.61 -10.85 -14.66
C SER A 311 3.99 -10.99 -16.14
N ALA A 312 5.25 -11.36 -16.39
CA ALA A 312 5.75 -11.61 -17.76
C ALA A 312 4.99 -12.76 -18.46
N GLU A 313 4.53 -13.75 -17.71
CA GLU A 313 3.75 -14.88 -18.26
C GLU A 313 2.35 -14.45 -18.71
N ALA A 314 1.63 -13.68 -17.88
CA ALA A 314 0.31 -13.18 -18.24
C ALA A 314 0.40 -12.20 -19.42
N LEU A 315 1.40 -11.31 -19.41
CA LEU A 315 1.64 -10.39 -20.53
C LEU A 315 1.97 -11.16 -21.82
N ARG A 316 2.88 -12.13 -21.76
CA ARG A 316 3.23 -12.98 -22.92
C ARG A 316 1.98 -13.64 -23.50
N TRP A 317 1.19 -14.28 -22.65
CA TRP A 317 -0.03 -14.96 -23.09
C TRP A 317 -1.02 -14.01 -23.75
N LEU A 318 -1.21 -12.80 -23.19
CA LEU A 318 -2.05 -11.76 -23.80
C LEU A 318 -1.51 -11.32 -25.17
N LEU A 319 -0.21 -11.02 -25.25
CA LEU A 319 0.43 -10.65 -26.52
C LEU A 319 0.24 -11.73 -27.59
N ASP A 320 0.31 -13.01 -27.21
CA ASP A 320 0.08 -14.13 -28.11
C ASP A 320 -1.37 -14.19 -28.65
N GLN A 321 -2.36 -13.64 -27.92
CA GLN A 321 -3.74 -13.54 -28.42
C GLN A 321 -3.91 -12.49 -29.53
N GLY A 322 -3.02 -11.49 -29.58
CA GLY A 322 -3.03 -10.41 -30.58
C GLY A 322 -2.14 -10.64 -31.80
N ARG A 323 -1.48 -11.80 -31.89
CA ARG A 323 -0.59 -12.13 -33.00
C ARG A 323 -1.39 -12.57 -34.23
N GLU A 324 -1.63 -11.63 -35.14
CA GLU A 324 -2.05 -11.94 -36.51
C GLU A 324 -0.89 -12.62 -37.28
N PRO A 325 -1.16 -13.61 -38.16
CA PRO A 325 -0.12 -14.19 -39.01
C PRO A 325 0.57 -13.10 -39.86
N GLY A 326 1.87 -12.89 -39.65
CA GLY A 326 2.69 -11.94 -40.41
C GLY A 326 2.84 -10.54 -39.81
N HIS A 327 2.20 -10.24 -38.67
CA HIS A 327 2.32 -8.95 -37.98
C HIS A 327 2.80 -9.17 -36.53
N GLY A 328 3.82 -8.42 -36.10
CA GLY A 328 4.29 -8.44 -34.71
C GLY A 328 3.27 -7.79 -33.78
N PRO A 329 3.19 -8.19 -32.50
CA PRO A 329 2.23 -7.62 -31.56
C PRO A 329 2.48 -6.12 -31.40
N GLY A 330 1.55 -5.29 -31.88
CA GLY A 330 1.54 -3.85 -31.62
C GLY A 330 2.73 -3.05 -32.18
N ALA A 331 3.48 -3.58 -33.15
CA ALA A 331 4.65 -2.90 -33.72
C ALA A 331 4.31 -1.55 -34.40
N GLU A 332 3.05 -1.32 -34.76
CA GLU A 332 2.58 -0.11 -35.44
C GLU A 332 2.02 0.95 -34.47
N ASP A 333 1.51 0.56 -33.31
CA ASP A 333 0.97 1.50 -32.32
C ASP A 333 2.02 1.89 -31.28
N ALA A 334 2.75 2.96 -31.60
CA ALA A 334 3.74 3.53 -30.71
C ALA A 334 3.15 3.99 -29.35
N ALA A 335 1.86 4.32 -29.26
CA ALA A 335 1.24 4.72 -27.99
C ALA A 335 1.02 3.51 -27.07
N PHE A 336 0.55 2.40 -27.61
CA PHE A 336 0.45 1.13 -26.89
C PHE A 336 1.81 0.69 -26.37
N GLY A 337 2.84 0.64 -27.23
CA GLY A 337 4.19 0.27 -26.83
C GLY A 337 4.74 1.16 -25.70
N ARG A 338 4.56 2.48 -25.80
CA ARG A 338 4.94 3.44 -24.74
C ARG A 338 4.26 3.10 -23.40
N GLN A 339 2.95 2.84 -23.42
CA GLN A 339 2.18 2.54 -22.21
C GLN A 339 2.69 1.29 -21.50
N VAL A 340 2.97 0.21 -22.24
CA VAL A 340 3.42 -1.07 -21.66
C VAL A 340 4.82 -0.95 -21.04
N TRP A 341 5.74 -0.23 -21.70
CA TRP A 341 7.06 0.10 -21.13
C TRP A 341 6.94 0.93 -19.84
N SER A 342 6.11 1.96 -19.85
CA SER A 342 5.84 2.82 -18.68
C SER A 342 5.34 2.00 -17.49
N LYS A 343 4.34 1.15 -17.71
CA LYS A 343 3.74 0.29 -16.68
C LYS A 343 4.71 -0.75 -16.13
N ALA A 344 5.54 -1.35 -16.99
CA ALA A 344 6.57 -2.30 -16.57
C ALA A 344 7.65 -1.65 -15.69
N ALA A 345 8.06 -0.42 -16.02
CA ALA A 345 9.01 0.34 -15.24
C ALA A 345 8.41 0.84 -13.92
N GLU A 346 7.15 1.29 -13.92
CA GLU A 346 6.38 1.65 -12.72
C GLU A 346 6.23 0.46 -11.76
N ALA A 347 6.03 -0.75 -12.29
CA ALA A 347 6.00 -1.99 -11.50
C ALA A 347 7.39 -2.45 -11.01
N GLY A 348 8.46 -1.87 -11.55
CA GLY A 348 9.84 -2.28 -11.31
C GLY A 348 10.12 -3.73 -11.73
N SER A 349 9.47 -4.22 -12.80
CA SER A 349 9.56 -5.61 -13.24
C SER A 349 10.62 -5.81 -14.33
N GLY A 350 11.84 -6.17 -13.90
CA GLY A 350 12.92 -6.56 -14.80
C GLY A 350 12.55 -7.69 -15.79
N PRO A 351 11.80 -8.74 -15.39
CA PRO A 351 11.33 -9.77 -16.32
C PRO A 351 10.42 -9.24 -17.43
N VAL A 352 9.48 -8.34 -17.11
CA VAL A 352 8.60 -7.73 -18.12
C VAL A 352 9.40 -6.81 -19.04
N LEU A 353 10.31 -6.00 -18.52
CA LEU A 353 11.15 -5.12 -19.35
C LEU A 353 12.01 -5.92 -20.34
N ARG A 354 12.61 -7.03 -19.90
CA ARG A 354 13.38 -7.93 -20.77
C ARG A 354 12.48 -8.65 -21.78
N LEU A 355 11.26 -9.01 -21.39
CA LEU A 355 10.25 -9.55 -22.30
C LEU A 355 9.95 -8.54 -23.41
N LEU A 356 9.62 -7.28 -23.09
CA LEU A 356 9.33 -6.26 -24.10
C LEU A 356 10.50 -6.05 -25.07
N HIS A 357 11.73 -6.07 -24.55
CA HIS A 357 12.93 -5.99 -25.39
C HIS A 357 13.05 -7.19 -26.34
N ALA A 358 12.89 -8.41 -25.82
CA ALA A 358 12.97 -9.64 -26.62
C ALA A 358 11.87 -9.72 -27.70
N GLU A 359 10.70 -9.16 -27.40
CA GLU A 359 9.56 -9.06 -28.33
C GLU A 359 9.73 -7.97 -29.39
N GLY A 360 10.81 -7.17 -29.32
CA GLY A 360 11.10 -6.14 -30.31
C GLY A 360 10.24 -4.89 -30.20
N PHE A 361 9.63 -4.62 -29.03
CA PHE A 361 8.87 -3.38 -28.81
C PHE A 361 9.77 -2.16 -29.03
N ALA A 362 9.26 -1.19 -29.80
CA ALA A 362 9.94 0.08 -30.01
C ALA A 362 10.20 0.76 -28.66
N LYS A 363 11.46 1.15 -28.43
CA LYS A 363 11.87 1.80 -27.19
C LYS A 363 11.32 3.23 -27.16
N PRO A 364 10.65 3.64 -26.06
CA PRO A 364 10.13 4.99 -25.93
C PRO A 364 11.26 6.02 -25.91
N THR A 365 11.05 7.16 -26.57
CA THR A 365 12.03 8.25 -26.70
C THR A 365 11.73 9.46 -25.82
N ASP A 366 10.65 9.43 -25.07
CA ASP A 366 10.21 10.48 -24.14
C ASP A 366 10.90 10.39 -22.75
N GLY A 367 11.48 9.23 -22.43
CA GLY A 367 12.14 8.98 -21.16
C GLY A 367 11.19 8.67 -20.00
N ASP A 368 9.89 8.46 -20.27
CA ASP A 368 8.88 8.18 -19.24
C ASP A 368 9.21 6.96 -18.35
N PRO A 369 9.71 5.82 -18.87
CA PRO A 369 10.11 4.70 -18.02
C PRO A 369 11.17 5.06 -16.97
N TYR A 370 12.12 5.94 -17.30
CA TYR A 370 13.11 6.41 -16.34
C TYR A 370 12.48 7.31 -15.28
N ALA A 371 11.54 8.20 -15.66
CA ALA A 371 10.82 9.03 -14.71
C ALA A 371 10.00 8.19 -13.72
N LYS A 372 9.34 7.11 -14.19
CA LYS A 372 8.62 6.15 -13.35
C LYS A 372 9.53 5.42 -12.37
N ALA A 373 10.63 4.85 -12.85
CA ALA A 373 11.58 4.15 -12.00
C ALA A 373 12.25 5.10 -10.98
N ALA A 374 12.57 6.32 -11.38
CA ALA A 374 13.15 7.33 -10.49
C ALA A 374 12.16 7.80 -9.42
N ALA A 375 10.89 7.99 -9.76
CA ALA A 375 9.84 8.34 -8.78
C ALA A 375 9.66 7.26 -7.70
N ASN A 376 10.03 6.02 -8.00
CA ASN A 376 10.01 4.89 -7.07
C ASN A 376 11.35 4.67 -6.35
N ASP A 377 12.37 5.50 -6.60
CA ASP A 377 13.72 5.29 -6.09
C ASP A 377 14.30 3.89 -6.40
N ASP A 378 13.93 3.36 -7.56
CA ASP A 378 14.24 2.00 -8.00
C ASP A 378 15.50 1.99 -8.89
N LEU A 379 16.67 1.95 -8.26
CA LEU A 379 17.96 1.91 -8.95
C LEU A 379 18.13 0.65 -9.80
N GLN A 380 17.54 -0.48 -9.38
CA GLN A 380 17.64 -1.73 -10.13
C GLN A 380 16.85 -1.66 -11.45
N THR A 381 15.67 -1.06 -11.43
CA THR A 381 14.90 -0.82 -12.65
C THR A 381 15.58 0.21 -13.53
N LEU A 382 16.11 1.31 -12.98
CA LEU A 382 16.91 2.29 -13.73
C LEU A 382 18.11 1.63 -14.43
N ALA A 383 18.84 0.77 -13.73
CA ALA A 383 19.96 0.00 -14.29
C ALA A 383 19.49 -0.94 -15.40
N THR A 384 18.36 -1.63 -15.21
CA THR A 384 17.76 -2.51 -16.24
C THR A 384 17.38 -1.71 -17.50
N LEU A 385 16.77 -0.54 -17.36
CA LEU A 385 16.41 0.31 -18.51
C LEU A 385 17.66 0.78 -19.28
N ARG A 386 18.76 1.09 -18.58
CA ARG A 386 20.06 1.41 -19.19
C ARG A 386 20.68 0.21 -19.89
N GLU A 387 20.69 -0.96 -19.25
CA GLU A 387 21.17 -2.24 -19.80
C GLU A 387 20.47 -2.56 -21.12
N LEU A 388 19.15 -2.39 -21.15
CA LEU A 388 18.32 -2.58 -22.34
C LEU A 388 18.52 -1.47 -23.39
N GLY A 389 19.27 -0.41 -23.08
CA GLY A 389 19.63 0.66 -24.01
C GLY A 389 18.45 1.55 -24.38
N LEU A 390 17.59 1.91 -23.42
CA LEU A 390 16.54 2.92 -23.65
C LEU A 390 17.15 4.34 -23.66
N PRO A 391 16.70 5.24 -24.54
CA PRO A 391 17.14 6.63 -24.55
C PRO A 391 16.59 7.40 -23.35
N TRP A 392 17.35 8.36 -22.84
CA TRP A 392 16.95 9.18 -21.70
C TRP A 392 15.79 10.13 -21.99
N GLY A 393 15.51 10.47 -23.24
CA GLY A 393 14.52 11.49 -23.57
C GLY A 393 15.03 12.49 -24.63
N PRO A 394 14.32 13.61 -24.83
CA PRO A 394 14.66 14.65 -25.81
C PRO A 394 15.93 15.46 -25.50
N GLY A 395 16.60 15.23 -24.37
CA GLY A 395 17.87 15.88 -24.04
C GLY A 395 17.76 17.22 -23.30
N ASP A 396 16.56 17.68 -22.99
CA ASP A 396 16.24 18.97 -22.35
C ASP A 396 16.25 18.93 -20.80
N GLY A 397 16.71 17.81 -20.22
CA GLY A 397 16.68 17.60 -18.77
C GLY A 397 15.30 17.30 -18.18
N ALA A 398 14.26 17.06 -18.99
CA ALA A 398 12.90 16.81 -18.50
C ALA A 398 12.79 15.62 -17.55
N VAL A 399 13.53 14.53 -17.80
CA VAL A 399 13.48 13.33 -16.96
C VAL A 399 14.07 13.56 -15.58
N LEU A 400 15.21 14.26 -15.47
CA LEU A 400 15.78 14.62 -14.17
C LEU A 400 14.84 15.57 -13.43
N ARG A 401 14.28 16.56 -14.11
CA ARG A 401 13.27 17.46 -13.52
C ARG A 401 12.06 16.69 -13.01
N ALA A 402 11.55 15.73 -13.76
CA ALA A 402 10.42 14.89 -13.36
C ALA A 402 10.76 14.06 -12.11
N ALA A 403 11.96 13.47 -12.05
CA ALA A 403 12.44 12.74 -10.88
C ALA A 403 12.53 13.64 -9.64
N VAL A 404 13.09 14.85 -9.78
CA VAL A 404 13.12 15.85 -8.70
C VAL A 404 11.70 16.24 -8.27
N TRP A 405 10.80 16.46 -9.22
CA TRP A 405 9.42 16.83 -8.93
C TRP A 405 8.65 15.74 -8.17
N ALA A 406 8.93 14.49 -8.51
CA ALA A 406 8.44 13.29 -7.83
C ALA A 406 9.10 13.04 -6.47
N GLN A 407 10.04 13.89 -6.05
CA GLN A 407 10.82 13.77 -4.82
C GLN A 407 11.71 12.52 -4.75
N ALA A 408 12.26 12.09 -5.89
CA ALA A 408 13.27 11.03 -5.92
C ALA A 408 14.45 11.37 -4.99
N GLY A 409 14.95 10.36 -4.29
CA GLY A 409 16.05 10.46 -3.37
C GLY A 409 17.35 10.92 -4.03
N LEU A 410 18.18 11.63 -3.27
CA LEU A 410 19.48 12.11 -3.74
C LEU A 410 20.37 11.00 -4.34
N PRO A 411 20.44 9.76 -3.81
CA PRO A 411 21.18 8.66 -4.44
C PRO A 411 20.69 8.34 -5.86
N THR A 412 19.37 8.32 -6.07
CA THR A 412 18.75 8.09 -7.38
C THR A 412 19.11 9.19 -8.36
N LEU A 413 18.99 10.45 -7.95
CA LEU A 413 19.35 11.60 -8.78
C LEU A 413 20.84 11.61 -9.13
N GLN A 414 21.71 11.31 -8.17
CA GLN A 414 23.16 11.15 -8.39
C GLN A 414 23.47 10.04 -9.38
N TRP A 415 22.80 8.90 -9.24
CA TRP A 415 22.95 7.78 -10.14
C TRP A 415 22.55 8.15 -11.57
N MET A 416 21.40 8.82 -11.76
CA MET A 416 20.92 9.23 -13.08
C MET A 416 21.94 10.15 -13.77
N VAL A 417 22.47 11.16 -13.07
CA VAL A 417 23.48 12.08 -13.60
C VAL A 417 24.77 11.34 -13.93
N ALA A 418 25.22 10.42 -13.06
CA ALA A 418 26.43 9.63 -13.29
C ALA A 418 26.32 8.72 -14.53
N HIS A 419 25.11 8.32 -14.92
CA HIS A 419 24.83 7.49 -16.10
C HIS A 419 24.39 8.31 -17.33
N GLY A 420 24.73 9.60 -17.35
CA GLY A 420 24.57 10.47 -18.51
C GLY A 420 23.13 10.93 -18.76
N CYS A 421 22.28 10.98 -17.72
CA CYS A 421 20.98 11.66 -17.83
C CYS A 421 21.22 13.13 -18.22
N PRO A 422 20.58 13.64 -19.30
CA PRO A 422 20.61 15.05 -19.64
C PRO A 422 20.13 15.91 -18.48
N VAL A 423 20.74 17.08 -18.28
CA VAL A 423 20.47 17.94 -17.12
C VAL A 423 20.28 19.39 -17.55
N ASP A 424 19.20 19.99 -17.06
CA ASP A 424 19.04 21.43 -16.93
C ASP A 424 19.05 21.76 -15.42
N TRP A 425 20.19 22.24 -14.93
CA TRP A 425 20.39 22.53 -13.51
C TRP A 425 19.47 23.64 -12.99
N ALA A 426 19.15 24.64 -13.82
CA ALA A 426 18.27 25.73 -13.42
C ALA A 426 16.84 25.22 -13.24
N SER A 427 16.37 24.39 -14.17
CA SER A 427 15.06 23.76 -14.11
C SER A 427 14.95 22.75 -12.95
N ALA A 428 16.01 21.98 -12.70
CA ALA A 428 16.08 21.04 -11.58
C ALA A 428 16.11 21.75 -10.22
N GLU A 429 16.87 22.85 -10.06
CA GLU A 429 16.89 23.63 -8.82
C GLU A 429 15.52 24.29 -8.56
N ALA A 430 14.85 24.79 -9.60
CA ALA A 430 13.49 25.34 -9.46
C ALA A 430 12.48 24.28 -8.98
N ALA A 431 12.52 23.07 -9.56
CA ALA A 431 11.69 21.96 -9.12
C ALA A 431 12.00 21.54 -7.68
N ALA A 432 13.28 21.50 -7.30
CA ALA A 432 13.71 21.18 -5.94
C ALA A 432 13.11 22.16 -4.93
N ARG A 433 13.24 23.47 -5.19
CA ARG A 433 12.70 24.53 -4.31
C ARG A 433 11.18 24.50 -4.19
N ALA A 434 10.47 23.98 -5.19
CA ALA A 434 9.02 23.85 -5.16
C ALA A 434 8.52 22.63 -4.38
N ARG A 435 9.32 21.56 -4.29
CA ARG A 435 8.88 20.25 -3.79
C ARG A 435 9.57 19.78 -2.52
N PHE A 436 10.74 20.30 -2.19
CA PHE A 436 11.51 19.96 -0.99
C PHE A 436 11.55 21.15 -0.02
N SER A 437 11.79 20.85 1.25
CA SER A 437 12.02 21.83 2.30
C SER A 437 13.06 21.33 3.30
N GLY A 438 13.59 22.25 4.11
CA GLY A 438 14.53 21.92 5.19
C GLY A 438 15.85 21.31 4.71
N PRO A 439 16.47 20.43 5.52
CA PRO A 439 17.80 19.87 5.23
C PRO A 439 17.88 19.09 3.91
N ALA A 440 16.78 18.44 3.49
CA ALA A 440 16.72 17.72 2.23
C ALA A 440 16.87 18.67 1.02
N LEU A 441 16.21 19.84 1.07
CA LEU A 441 16.37 20.88 0.05
C LEU A 441 17.79 21.43 0.05
N GLU A 442 18.35 21.72 1.22
CA GLU A 442 19.71 22.26 1.35
C GLU A 442 20.75 21.32 0.77
N ALA A 443 20.70 20.04 1.12
CA ALA A 443 21.59 19.02 0.60
C ALA A 443 21.45 18.86 -0.93
N LEU A 444 20.21 18.85 -1.44
CA LEU A 444 19.92 18.70 -2.86
C LEU A 444 20.44 19.91 -3.68
N VAL A 445 20.18 21.13 -3.20
CA VAL A 445 20.65 22.37 -3.85
C VAL A 445 22.17 22.49 -3.77
N ALA A 446 22.78 22.14 -2.63
CA ALA A 446 24.24 22.13 -2.49
C ALA A 446 24.89 21.16 -3.49
N TRP A 447 24.31 19.96 -3.65
CA TRP A 447 24.76 19.00 -4.65
C TRP A 447 24.62 19.53 -6.08
N MET A 448 23.47 20.11 -6.45
CA MET A 448 23.25 20.67 -7.79
C MET A 448 24.24 21.79 -8.13
N ARG A 449 24.48 22.71 -7.19
CA ARG A 449 25.42 23.83 -7.38
C ARG A 449 26.88 23.41 -7.45
N GLY A 450 27.24 22.25 -6.90
CA GLY A 450 28.58 21.67 -7.08
C GLY A 450 28.80 21.01 -8.43
N ARG A 451 27.77 20.93 -9.29
CA ARG A 451 27.79 20.22 -10.59
C ARG A 451 27.41 21.12 -11.78
N ALA A 452 26.74 22.24 -11.53
CA ALA A 452 26.49 23.31 -12.49
C ALA A 452 27.73 24.17 -12.70
#